data_AF-A0A224XTW3-F1
#
_entry.id   AF-A0A224XTW3-F1
#
_cell.length_a   1.000
_cell.length_b   1.000
_cell.length_c   1.000
_cell.angle_alpha   90.00
_cell.angle_beta   90.00
_cell.angle_gamma   90.00
#
_symmetry.space_group_name_H-M   'P 1'
#
loop_
_entity.id
_entity.type
_entity.pdbx_description
1 polymer ?
#
loop_
_entity_poly.entity_id
_entity_poly.type
_entity_poly.pdbx_seq_one_letter_code
_entity_poly.pdbx_strand_id
1 'polypeptide(L)' 'DEQVDMLEEHLSFKNMQSNPALNLEGLLKLRNGPEFKQEGDQNFIRKGKVGDWKNYMTEEISGKFDKWIEENRQ' A
#
# COMPACT_ATOMS: atom_id res chain seq x y z
N ASP A 1 -22.26 17.42 1.16
CA ASP A 1 -20.95 17.72 0.56
C ASP A 1 -19.89 17.88 1.64
N GLU A 2 -20.05 18.80 2.60
CA GLU A 2 -19.07 19.00 3.70
C GLU A 2 -18.64 17.70 4.43
N GLN A 3 -19.59 16.81 4.76
CA GLN A 3 -19.25 15.52 5.39
C GLN A 3 -18.48 14.57 4.46
N VAL A 4 -18.73 14.64 3.16
CA VAL A 4 -18.02 13.85 2.15
C VAL A 4 -16.61 14.39 1.99
N ASP A 5 -16.44 15.71 1.95
CA ASP A 5 -15.13 16.37 1.87
C ASP A 5 -14.27 16.06 3.11
N MET A 6 -14.89 16.08 4.30
CA MET A 6 -14.25 15.66 5.54
C MET A 6 -13.79 14.21 5.49
N LEU A 7 -14.61 13.31 4.94
CA LEU A 7 -14.27 11.90 4.78
C LEU A 7 -13.17 11.69 3.73
N GLU A 8 -13.22 12.42 2.62
CA GLU A 8 -12.20 12.36 1.57
C GLU A 8 -10.83 12.78 2.12
N GLU A 9 -10.78 13.91 2.84
CA GLU A 9 -9.54 14.36 3.49
C GLU A 9 -9.06 13.33 4.52
N HIS A 10 -9.95 12.84 5.38
CA HIS A 10 -9.58 11.86 6.40
C HIS A 10 -9.04 10.55 5.80
N LEU A 11 -9.68 10.06 4.74
CA LEU A 11 -9.32 8.82 4.04
C LEU A 11 -8.23 9.03 2.98
N SER A 12 -7.74 10.27 2.79
CA SER A 12 -6.63 10.54 1.91
C SER A 12 -5.42 9.67 2.29
N PHE A 13 -4.69 9.20 1.27
CA PHE A 13 -3.58 8.28 1.49
C PHE A 13 -2.56 8.81 2.52
N LYS A 14 -2.29 10.13 2.46
CA LYS A 14 -1.37 10.81 3.37
C LYS A 14 -1.86 10.76 4.83
N ASN A 15 -3.14 11.04 5.05
CA ASN A 15 -3.70 11.06 6.41
C ASN A 15 -3.82 9.65 6.97
N MET A 16 -4.24 8.68 6.15
CA MET A 16 -4.26 7.27 6.54
C MET A 16 -2.86 6.75 6.88
N GLN A 17 -1.85 7.05 6.05
CA GLN A 17 -0.46 6.60 6.25
C GLN A 17 0.15 7.14 7.55
N SER A 18 -0.17 8.38 7.92
CA SER A 18 0.38 9.02 9.13
C SER A 18 -0.47 8.79 10.38
N ASN A 19 -1.67 8.22 10.25
CA ASN A 19 -2.56 7.95 11.37
C ASN A 19 -2.04 6.77 12.24
N PRO A 20 -1.63 7.01 13.51
CA PRO A 20 -1.10 5.97 14.39
C PRO A 20 -2.09 4.84 14.70
N ALA A 21 -3.39 5.10 14.56
CA ALA A 21 -4.42 4.08 14.74
C ALA A 21 -4.47 3.06 13.58
N LEU A 22 -3.88 3.39 12.42
CA LEU A 22 -4.05 2.63 11.17
C LEU A 22 -2.71 2.21 10.54
N ASN A 23 -1.63 2.95 10.79
CA ASN A 23 -0.34 2.72 10.14
C ASN A 23 0.43 1.50 10.67
N LEU A 24 -0.07 0.84 11.73
CA LEU A 24 0.46 -0.39 12.35
C LEU A 24 1.93 -0.34 12.79
N GLU A 25 2.54 0.85 12.93
CA GLU A 25 3.96 0.95 13.29
C GLU A 25 4.27 0.30 14.64
N GLY A 26 3.37 0.46 15.61
CA GLY A 26 3.51 -0.14 16.94
C GLY A 26 3.50 -1.67 16.89
N LEU A 27 2.62 -2.26 16.07
CA LEU A 27 2.53 -3.70 15.89
C LEU A 27 3.77 -4.25 15.16
N LEU A 28 4.25 -3.53 14.14
CA LEU A 28 5.46 -3.91 13.42
C LEU A 28 6.70 -3.89 14.33
N LYS A 29 6.85 -2.87 15.17
CA LYS A 29 7.92 -2.81 16.18
C LYS A 29 7.80 -3.95 17.20
N LEU A 30 6.59 -4.24 17.68
CA LEU A 30 6.36 -5.34 18.62
C LEU A 30 6.71 -6.71 18.01
N ARG A 31 6.31 -6.95 16.76
CA ARG A 31 6.53 -8.23 16.08
C ARG A 31 8.00 -8.46 15.70
N ASN A 32 8.68 -7.42 15.21
CA ASN A 32 10.02 -7.53 14.63
C ASN A 32 11.14 -7.19 15.62
N GLY A 33 10.80 -6.73 16.82
CA GLY A 33 11.75 -6.39 17.88
C GLY A 33 12.11 -4.90 17.95
N PRO A 34 12.73 -4.47 19.06
CA PRO A 34 12.98 -3.04 19.35
C PRO A 34 13.97 -2.37 18.38
N GLU A 35 14.81 -3.15 17.70
CA GLU A 35 15.76 -2.64 16.71
C GLU A 35 15.15 -2.51 15.30
N PHE A 36 13.91 -2.97 15.10
CA PHE A 36 13.24 -2.88 13.81
C PHE A 36 12.97 -1.41 13.46
N LYS A 37 13.63 -0.96 12.39
CA LYS A 37 13.35 0.30 11.73
C LYS A 37 12.63 0.02 10.43
N GLN A 38 11.54 0.74 10.20
CA GLN A 38 10.89 0.73 8.90
C GLN A 38 11.80 1.48 7.92
N GLU A 39 12.37 0.76 6.97
CA GLU A 39 13.21 1.33 5.92
C GLU A 39 12.55 1.17 4.55
N GLY A 40 12.66 2.22 3.73
CA GLY A 40 12.08 2.26 2.39
C GLY A 40 10.59 1.93 2.38
N ASP A 41 10.26 0.78 1.81
CA ASP A 41 8.91 0.32 1.49
C ASP A 41 8.30 -0.60 2.58
N GLN A 42 8.88 -0.62 3.78
CA GLN A 42 8.45 -1.51 4.88
C GLN A 42 7.28 -0.98 5.72
N ASN A 43 6.72 0.17 5.38
CA ASN A 43 5.53 0.71 6.01
C ASN A 43 4.29 -0.12 5.65
N PHE A 44 3.38 -0.32 6.61
CA PHE A 44 2.12 -1.03 6.34
C PHE A 44 1.31 -0.34 5.23
N ILE A 45 1.17 0.98 5.33
CA ILE A 45 0.64 1.83 4.26
C ILE A 45 1.83 2.35 3.45
N ARG A 46 2.08 1.74 2.28
CA ARG A 46 3.35 1.87 1.54
C ARG A 46 3.44 3.08 0.60
N LYS A 47 2.88 3.00 -0.62
CA LYS A 47 3.02 4.04 -1.67
C LYS A 47 1.72 4.64 -2.20
N GLY A 48 0.58 3.95 -2.10
CA GLY A 48 -0.70 4.48 -2.59
C GLY A 48 -0.76 4.77 -4.10
N LYS A 49 0.06 4.09 -4.91
CA LYS A 49 0.24 4.40 -6.33
C LYS A 49 -0.19 3.24 -7.23
N VAL A 50 -1.11 3.52 -8.15
CA VAL A 50 -1.49 2.60 -9.23
C VAL A 50 -0.33 2.45 -10.22
N GLY A 51 -0.09 1.21 -10.67
CA GLY A 51 0.93 0.92 -11.68
C GLY A 51 2.36 0.80 -11.16
N ASP A 52 2.59 0.87 -9.84
CA ASP A 52 3.93 0.73 -9.25
C ASP A 52 4.57 -0.64 -9.52
N TRP A 53 3.79 -1.65 -9.90
CA TRP A 53 4.28 -2.97 -10.32
C TRP A 53 5.31 -2.90 -11.46
N LYS A 54 5.22 -1.88 -12.33
CA LYS A 54 6.18 -1.66 -13.44
C LYS A 54 7.62 -1.43 -12.98
N ASN A 55 7.81 -1.03 -11.72
CA ASN A 55 9.14 -0.86 -11.13
C ASN A 55 9.76 -2.18 -10.67
N TYR A 56 8.99 -3.27 -10.63
CA TYR A 56 9.41 -4.56 -10.07
C TYR A 56 9.27 -5.73 -11.05
N MET A 57 8.36 -5.64 -12.03
CA MET A 57 8.13 -6.70 -12.99
C MET A 57 8.77 -6.37 -14.33
N THR A 58 9.44 -7.36 -14.92
CA THR A 58 9.83 -7.32 -16.33
C THR A 58 8.59 -7.49 -17.21
N GLU A 59 8.70 -7.11 -18.49
CA GLU A 59 7.62 -7.28 -19.47
C GLU A 59 7.17 -8.75 -19.60
N GLU A 60 8.10 -9.69 -19.50
CA GLU A 60 7.79 -11.12 -19.52
C GLU A 60 6.92 -11.53 -18.32
N ILE A 61 7.25 -11.03 -17.11
CA ILE A 61 6.49 -11.36 -15.91
C ILE A 61 5.10 -10.75 -15.97
N SER A 62 4.99 -9.47 -16.33
CA SER A 62 3.68 -8.83 -16.44
C SER A 62 2.81 -9.48 -17.52
N GLY A 63 3.38 -9.89 -18.66
CA GLY A 63 2.64 -10.59 -19.70
C GLY A 63 2.05 -11.93 -19.24
N LYS A 64 2.73 -12.65 -18.33
CA LYS A 64 2.17 -13.87 -17.71
C LYS A 64 0.95 -13.56 -16.85
N PHE A 65 1.00 -12.49 -16.06
CA PHE A 65 -0.14 -12.05 -15.25
C PHE A 65 -1.30 -11.57 -16.12
N ASP A 66 -1.03 -10.78 -17.16
CA ASP A 66 -2.05 -10.29 -18.10
C ASP A 66 -2.81 -11.45 -18.75
N LYS A 67 -2.08 -12.46 -19.25
CA LYS A 67 -2.67 -13.67 -19.82
C LYS A 67 -3.55 -14.41 -18.79
N TRP A 68 -3.04 -14.61 -17.58
CA TRP A 68 -3.79 -15.29 -16.52
C TRP A 68 -5.08 -14.52 -16.14
N ILE A 69 -5.01 -13.19 -16.05
CA ILE A 69 -6.18 -12.34 -15.77
C ILE A 69 -7.23 -12.52 -16.87
N GLU A 70 -6.84 -12.48 -18.14
CA GLU A 70 -7.77 -12.63 -19.27
C GLU A 70 -8.45 -14.00 -19.28
N GLU A 71 -7.70 -15.06 -19.01
CA GLU A 71 -8.23 -16.43 -18.94
C GLU A 71 -9.21 -16.65 -17.78
N ASN A 72 -9.15 -15.81 -16.74
CA ASN A 72 -9.95 -15.95 -15.51
C ASN A 72 -10.94 -14.81 -15.28
N ARG A 73 -11.08 -13.90 -16.26
CA ARG A 73 -12.07 -12.82 -16.18
C ARG A 73 -13.44 -13.37 -16.56
N GLN A 74 -14.40 -13.31 -15.62
CA GLN A 74 -15.80 -13.68 -15.87
C GLN A 74 -16.53 -12.60 -16.66
#